data_AF-H0EPU3-F1
#
_entry.id   AF-H0EPU3-F1
#
_cell.length_a   1.000
_cell.length_b   1.000
_cell.length_c   1.000
_cell.angle_alpha   90.00
_cell.angle_beta   90.00
_cell.angle_gamma   90.00
#
_symmetry.space_group_name_H-M   'P 1'
#
loop_
_entity.id
_entity.type
_entity.pdbx_description
1 polymer ?
#
loop_
_entity_poly.entity_id
_entity_poly.type
_entity_poly.pdbx_seq_one_letter_code
_entity_poly.pdbx_strand_id
1 'polypeptide(L)'
;MNDNIKRLFRERMAEAEASNDTAGRGGPWDFKYIRSLKNLDRFDDVGSCVMLASPGMLQNGVTHVDGTENREFIEEVAAPVVILVHGEQHNMMRLKSKLLSLNADKTTKVKVYSPRNCEEVRIPFKADKIAKVVGKLAAIPPPSAEESQSQLLTGVLVQNDFKMSLMAPEDLREYAGLTTTTITCKQRMTLSAAGIDLIKWALQGTFGSIQEITESQPTNGTNGDSNMNESEEPVEEIVRKSTAYLVMDCVTVRHSSNGEVELEWEGNMLNDGIADAVMAVLFSVESSPAAVKQSSSKHPHTHALPSRNPHANLSPTERLERLFMFLEAQFGADNLTPIATPKDGDDEEEIQRLHKIGIPVPGVEIKVDKMVAKVWLEDLEVECGNRVFGDRVKAVVERAVEVTAPLWATRTTIFRIRI
;
A
#
# COMPACT_ATOMS: atom_id res chain seq x y z
N MET A 1 -12.42 -62.35 21.18
CA MET A 1 -12.32 -62.31 22.66
C MET A 1 -13.44 -63.16 23.24
N ASN A 2 -13.13 -64.11 24.13
CA ASN A 2 -14.08 -65.07 24.70
C ASN A 2 -15.24 -64.34 25.42
N ASP A 3 -16.49 -64.70 25.13
CA ASP A 3 -17.68 -64.03 25.68
C ASP A 3 -17.80 -64.17 27.20
N ASN A 4 -17.22 -65.23 27.77
CA ASN A 4 -17.15 -65.39 29.22
C ASN A 4 -16.29 -64.29 29.87
N ILE A 5 -15.20 -63.87 29.22
CA ILE A 5 -14.32 -62.80 29.70
C ILE A 5 -15.06 -61.46 29.67
N LYS A 6 -15.77 -61.16 28.56
CA LYS A 6 -16.58 -59.93 28.45
C LYS A 6 -17.69 -59.86 29.50
N ARG A 7 -18.30 -61.00 29.83
CA ARG A 7 -19.34 -61.08 30.88
C ARG A 7 -18.76 -60.80 32.26
N LEU A 8 -17.71 -61.52 32.65
CA LEU A 8 -17.01 -61.33 33.94
C LEU A 8 -16.47 -59.90 34.11
N PHE A 9 -15.96 -59.30 33.04
CA PHE A 9 -15.48 -57.92 33.08
C PHE A 9 -16.61 -56.93 33.35
N ARG A 10 -17.76 -57.07 32.68
CA ARG A 10 -18.93 -56.20 32.89
C ARG A 10 -19.53 -56.36 34.29
N GLU A 11 -19.62 -57.59 34.79
CA GLU A 11 -20.11 -57.89 36.13
C GLU A 11 -19.25 -57.23 37.21
N ARG A 12 -17.92 -57.38 37.11
CA ARG A 12 -16.95 -56.73 38.02
C ARG A 12 -16.90 -55.21 37.89
N MET A 13 -17.13 -54.66 36.69
CA MET A 13 -17.24 -53.20 36.51
C MET A 13 -18.47 -52.65 37.23
N ALA A 14 -19.62 -53.32 37.11
CA ALA A 14 -20.84 -52.93 37.79
C ALA A 14 -20.72 -53.04 39.32
N GLU A 15 -20.04 -54.08 39.82
CA GLU A 15 -19.73 -54.25 41.25
C GLU A 15 -18.84 -53.11 41.79
N ALA A 16 -17.86 -52.66 41.00
CA ALA A 16 -16.99 -51.54 41.34
C ALA A 16 -17.66 -50.16 41.24
N GLU A 17 -18.66 -49.98 40.37
CA GLU A 17 -19.45 -48.75 40.34
C GLU A 17 -20.43 -48.67 41.52
N ALA A 18 -20.94 -49.81 41.98
CA ALA A 18 -21.84 -49.89 43.13
C ALA A 18 -21.12 -49.75 44.48
N SER A 19 -19.86 -50.17 44.55
CA SER A 19 -19.00 -49.98 45.71
C SER A 19 -18.16 -48.71 45.49
N ASN A 20 -18.52 -47.60 46.13
CA ASN A 20 -17.85 -46.29 45.98
C ASN A 20 -16.41 -46.27 46.59
N ASP A 21 -15.66 -47.36 46.46
CA ASP A 21 -14.38 -47.63 47.08
C ASP A 21 -13.24 -47.14 46.18
N THR A 22 -12.57 -46.08 46.63
CA THR A 22 -11.45 -45.43 45.93
C THR A 22 -10.13 -46.20 46.08
N ALA A 23 -10.12 -47.30 46.85
CA ALA A 23 -8.93 -48.09 47.14
C ALA A 23 -8.63 -49.24 46.15
N GLY A 24 -9.41 -49.37 45.07
CA GLY A 24 -9.13 -50.34 43.99
C GLY A 24 -9.41 -51.81 44.34
N ARG A 25 -10.13 -52.09 45.43
CA ARG A 25 -10.58 -53.44 45.80
C ARG A 25 -11.98 -53.66 45.23
N GLY A 26 -12.19 -54.77 44.50
CA GLY A 26 -13.51 -55.17 44.00
C GLY A 26 -13.80 -54.92 42.51
N GLY A 27 -12.87 -54.38 41.72
CA GLY A 27 -13.08 -54.14 40.29
C GLY A 27 -12.53 -55.21 39.35
N PRO A 28 -12.68 -55.02 38.01
CA PRO A 28 -12.09 -55.94 37.03
C PRO A 28 -10.55 -55.94 37.04
N TRP A 29 -9.95 -54.94 37.70
CA TRP A 29 -8.50 -54.77 37.88
C TRP A 29 -8.02 -55.36 39.22
N ASP A 30 -8.92 -55.85 40.07
CA ASP A 30 -8.59 -56.58 41.28
C ASP A 30 -8.36 -58.07 40.94
N PHE A 31 -7.14 -58.36 40.52
CA PHE A 31 -6.74 -59.66 40.01
C PHE A 31 -6.55 -60.69 41.12
N LYS A 32 -7.28 -61.81 41.05
CA LYS A 32 -7.16 -62.92 42.02
C LYS A 32 -5.85 -63.72 41.90
N TYR A 33 -5.35 -63.89 40.67
CA TYR A 33 -4.23 -64.80 40.37
C TYR A 33 -3.00 -64.09 39.79
N ILE A 34 -3.07 -62.78 39.57
CA ILE A 34 -1.96 -61.98 39.04
C ILE A 34 -1.49 -61.05 40.15
N ARG A 35 -0.17 -60.99 40.38
CA ARG A 35 0.43 -60.10 41.38
C ARG A 35 1.54 -59.29 40.73
N SER A 36 1.70 -58.05 41.16
CA SER A 36 2.80 -57.20 40.70
C SER A 36 4.11 -57.62 41.35
N LEU A 37 5.13 -57.89 40.53
CA LEU A 37 6.50 -58.13 40.97
C LEU A 37 7.31 -56.85 40.76
N LYS A 38 7.76 -56.23 41.86
CA LYS A 38 8.48 -54.93 41.81
C LYS A 38 9.98 -55.08 41.50
N ASN A 39 10.59 -56.19 41.91
CA ASN A 39 12.00 -56.48 41.68
C ASN A 39 12.18 -58.00 41.53
N LEU A 40 13.01 -58.40 40.57
CA LEU A 40 13.28 -59.80 40.25
C LEU A 40 14.03 -60.52 41.39
N ASP A 41 14.80 -59.79 42.19
CA ASP A 41 15.53 -60.33 43.34
C ASP A 41 14.64 -60.97 44.43
N ARG A 42 13.33 -60.67 44.40
CA ARG A 42 12.34 -61.20 45.34
C ARG A 42 11.58 -62.41 44.80
N PHE A 43 11.93 -62.89 43.61
CA PHE A 43 11.31 -64.02 42.96
C PHE A 43 12.31 -65.18 42.90
N ASP A 44 11.88 -66.35 43.39
CA ASP A 44 12.65 -67.59 43.29
C ASP A 44 12.11 -68.39 42.09
N ASP A 45 12.95 -68.60 41.07
CA ASP A 45 12.53 -69.19 39.79
C ASP A 45 12.47 -70.71 39.86
N VAL A 46 11.49 -71.20 40.63
CA VAL A 46 11.29 -72.64 40.87
C VAL A 46 9.96 -73.09 40.28
N GLY A 47 10.03 -73.90 39.23
CA GLY A 47 8.88 -74.49 38.55
C GLY A 47 8.38 -73.66 37.35
N SER A 48 7.20 -74.02 36.81
CA SER A 48 6.61 -73.31 35.67
C SER A 48 5.90 -72.03 36.10
N CYS A 49 6.28 -70.89 35.51
CA CYS A 49 5.67 -69.59 35.78
C CYS A 49 5.29 -68.86 34.48
N VAL A 50 4.34 -67.92 34.57
CA VAL A 50 3.95 -67.01 33.48
C VAL A 50 4.22 -65.59 33.93
N MET A 51 5.20 -64.93 33.31
CA MET A 51 5.57 -63.55 33.59
C MET A 51 5.14 -62.65 32.44
N LEU A 52 4.46 -61.55 32.77
CA LEU A 52 4.13 -60.48 31.83
C LEU A 52 5.06 -59.30 32.11
N ALA A 53 6.14 -59.19 31.34
CA ALA A 53 7.10 -58.10 31.45
C ALA A 53 6.84 -57.04 30.38
N SER A 54 6.93 -55.77 30.77
CA SER A 54 6.94 -54.65 29.83
C SER A 54 8.38 -54.26 29.47
N PRO A 55 8.65 -53.80 28.23
CA PRO A 55 7.72 -53.64 27.12
C PRO A 55 7.50 -54.92 26.31
N GLY A 56 6.30 -55.11 25.74
CA GLY A 56 5.95 -56.29 24.92
C GLY A 56 6.78 -56.50 23.64
N MET A 57 7.56 -55.50 23.22
CA MET A 57 8.57 -55.58 22.15
C MET A 57 9.99 -55.18 22.61
N LEU A 58 10.20 -55.02 23.93
CA LEU A 58 11.38 -54.34 24.50
C LEU A 58 11.61 -52.92 23.97
N GLN A 59 10.59 -52.32 23.33
CA GLN A 59 10.56 -50.95 22.84
C GLN A 59 9.24 -50.29 23.25
N ASN A 60 9.28 -48.98 23.49
CA ASN A 60 8.11 -48.19 23.87
C ASN A 60 7.25 -47.85 22.64
N GLY A 61 6.00 -48.33 22.53
CA GLY A 61 5.01 -47.76 21.60
C GLY A 61 3.83 -48.63 21.11
N VAL A 62 2.62 -48.23 21.52
CA VAL A 62 1.28 -48.15 20.87
C VAL A 62 0.67 -49.35 20.10
N THR A 63 -0.54 -49.72 20.53
CA THR A 63 -1.51 -50.59 19.84
C THR A 63 -2.06 -49.95 18.55
N HIS A 64 -1.97 -50.65 17.42
CA HIS A 64 -2.40 -50.17 16.11
C HIS A 64 -3.92 -50.30 15.86
N VAL A 65 -4.47 -49.40 15.04
CA VAL A 65 -5.86 -49.40 14.53
C VAL A 65 -5.99 -50.38 13.35
N ASP A 66 -7.11 -51.10 13.25
CA ASP A 66 -7.34 -52.02 12.12
C ASP A 66 -7.61 -51.25 10.81
N GLY A 67 -7.27 -51.87 9.67
CA GLY A 67 -7.46 -51.27 8.35
C GLY A 67 -8.93 -50.99 7.99
N THR A 68 -9.87 -51.67 8.65
CA THR A 68 -11.32 -51.46 8.47
C THR A 68 -11.78 -50.19 9.19
N GLU A 69 -11.41 -50.05 10.46
CA GLU A 69 -11.71 -48.88 11.29
C GLU A 69 -11.08 -47.61 10.71
N ASN A 70 -9.83 -47.71 10.25
CA ASN A 70 -9.11 -46.58 9.65
C ASN A 70 -9.77 -46.12 8.33
N ARG A 71 -10.33 -47.06 7.56
CA ARG A 71 -11.09 -46.74 6.33
C ARG A 71 -12.39 -46.00 6.67
N GLU A 72 -13.15 -46.50 7.64
CA GLU A 72 -14.42 -45.90 8.05
C GLU A 72 -14.22 -44.47 8.54
N PHE A 73 -13.17 -44.24 9.34
CA PHE A 73 -12.81 -42.90 9.79
C PHE A 73 -12.46 -41.94 8.63
N ILE A 74 -11.67 -42.40 7.65
CA ILE A 74 -11.31 -41.58 6.47
C ILE A 74 -12.54 -41.26 5.61
N GLU A 75 -13.47 -42.21 5.50
CA GLU A 75 -14.74 -42.00 4.79
C GLU A 75 -15.66 -41.01 5.50
N GLU A 76 -15.76 -41.08 6.83
CA GLU A 76 -16.59 -40.18 7.63
C GLU A 76 -16.06 -38.74 7.65
N VAL A 77 -14.76 -38.56 7.83
CA VAL A 77 -14.13 -37.22 7.84
C VAL A 77 -14.15 -36.57 6.45
N ALA A 78 -14.12 -37.37 5.39
CA ALA A 78 -14.13 -36.91 3.99
C ALA A 78 -13.10 -35.80 3.71
N ALA A 79 -11.90 -35.91 4.29
CA ALA A 79 -10.84 -34.91 4.14
C ALA A 79 -10.40 -34.77 2.66
N PRO A 80 -10.16 -33.54 2.14
CA PRO A 80 -9.68 -33.35 0.76
C PRO A 80 -8.28 -33.91 0.52
N VAL A 81 -7.45 -33.98 1.57
CA VAL A 81 -6.08 -34.47 1.53
C VAL A 81 -5.84 -35.42 2.70
N VAL A 82 -5.30 -36.60 2.43
CA VAL A 82 -4.93 -37.63 3.41
C VAL A 82 -3.43 -37.90 3.30
N ILE A 83 -2.72 -37.92 4.43
CA ILE A 83 -1.28 -38.19 4.49
C ILE A 83 -1.05 -39.41 5.38
N LEU A 84 -0.51 -40.48 4.80
CA LEU A 84 -0.22 -41.73 5.49
C LEU A 84 1.19 -41.69 6.07
N VAL A 85 1.29 -41.88 7.38
CA VAL A 85 2.53 -41.90 8.17
C VAL A 85 2.48 -43.05 9.19
N HIS A 86 3.59 -43.32 9.88
CA HIS A 86 3.66 -44.31 10.98
C HIS A 86 3.10 -45.70 10.63
N GLY A 87 3.41 -46.20 9.43
CA GLY A 87 3.10 -47.56 9.03
C GLY A 87 4.27 -48.23 8.32
N GLU A 88 4.23 -49.55 8.24
CA GLU A 88 5.15 -50.32 7.40
C GLU A 88 4.92 -49.95 5.93
N GLN A 89 5.99 -49.80 5.15
CA GLN A 89 5.95 -49.20 3.80
C GLN A 89 4.98 -49.93 2.86
N HIS A 90 5.01 -51.26 2.85
CA HIS A 90 4.21 -52.08 1.97
C HIS A 90 2.72 -52.05 2.35
N ASN A 91 2.42 -52.08 3.64
CA ASN A 91 1.08 -51.93 4.20
C ASN A 91 0.51 -50.53 3.94
N MET A 92 1.31 -49.47 4.08
CA MET A 92 0.90 -48.10 3.72
C MET A 92 0.61 -47.97 2.22
N MET A 93 1.43 -48.58 1.37
CA MET A 93 1.21 -48.56 -0.08
C MET A 93 -0.07 -49.33 -0.46
N ARG A 94 -0.34 -50.46 0.20
CA ARG A 94 -1.60 -51.21 0.03
C ARG A 94 -2.82 -50.41 0.46
N LEU A 95 -2.75 -49.73 1.61
CA LEU A 95 -3.83 -48.86 2.09
C LEU A 95 -4.05 -47.67 1.15
N LYS A 96 -2.97 -47.04 0.68
CA LYS A 96 -3.03 -45.96 -0.32
C LYS A 96 -3.75 -46.41 -1.59
N SER A 97 -3.38 -47.55 -2.15
CA SER A 97 -4.03 -48.09 -3.37
C SER A 97 -5.51 -48.39 -3.14
N LYS A 98 -5.90 -48.91 -1.98
CA LYS A 98 -7.30 -49.17 -1.62
C LYS A 98 -8.11 -47.87 -1.47
N LEU A 99 -7.52 -46.82 -0.88
CA LEU A 99 -8.16 -45.51 -0.78
C LEU A 99 -8.32 -44.85 -2.16
N LEU A 100 -7.31 -44.98 -3.03
CA LEU A 100 -7.38 -44.46 -4.40
C LEU A 100 -8.42 -45.20 -5.25
N SER A 101 -8.58 -46.52 -5.09
CA SER A 101 -9.63 -47.27 -5.79
C SER A 101 -11.03 -46.86 -5.35
N LEU A 102 -11.25 -46.64 -4.05
CA LEU A 102 -12.54 -46.16 -3.51
C LEU A 102 -12.85 -44.71 -3.88
N ASN A 103 -11.82 -43.95 -4.26
CA ASN A 103 -11.93 -42.55 -4.66
C ASN A 103 -12.23 -42.38 -6.16
N ALA A 104 -12.23 -43.46 -6.94
CA ALA A 104 -12.51 -43.40 -8.38
C ALA A 104 -13.93 -42.92 -8.69
N ASP A 105 -14.89 -43.31 -7.84
CA ASP A 105 -16.32 -43.02 -8.04
C ASP A 105 -16.76 -41.70 -7.36
N LYS A 106 -15.86 -40.99 -6.68
CA LYS A 106 -16.18 -39.75 -5.95
C LYS A 106 -16.09 -38.52 -6.86
N THR A 107 -17.06 -37.62 -6.74
CA THR A 107 -17.11 -36.33 -7.45
C THR A 107 -15.93 -35.43 -7.08
N THR A 108 -15.59 -35.38 -5.78
CA THR A 108 -14.41 -34.69 -5.27
C THR A 108 -13.34 -35.71 -4.93
N LYS A 109 -12.30 -35.76 -5.76
CA LYS A 109 -11.20 -36.70 -5.59
C LYS A 109 -10.32 -36.29 -4.41
N VAL A 110 -10.20 -37.17 -3.43
CA VAL A 110 -9.26 -37.06 -2.31
C VAL A 110 -7.83 -37.27 -2.77
N LYS A 111 -6.88 -36.44 -2.34
CA LYS A 111 -5.45 -36.61 -2.61
C LYS A 111 -4.80 -37.42 -1.49
N VAL A 112 -4.18 -38.55 -1.81
CA VAL A 112 -3.54 -39.42 -0.81
C VAL A 112 -2.02 -39.40 -0.98
N TYR A 113 -1.30 -38.97 0.06
CA TYR A 113 0.16 -38.91 0.12
C TYR A 113 0.71 -39.99 1.06
N SER A 114 1.92 -40.46 0.76
CA SER A 114 2.66 -41.44 1.57
C SER A 114 4.15 -41.08 1.53
N PRO A 115 4.53 -39.92 2.10
CA PRO A 115 5.88 -39.39 1.97
C PRO A 115 6.88 -40.26 2.73
N ARG A 116 8.10 -40.35 2.19
CA ARG A 116 9.23 -40.91 2.93
C ARG A 116 9.73 -39.90 3.96
N ASN A 117 10.55 -40.37 4.90
CA ASN A 117 11.24 -39.46 5.81
C ASN A 117 12.03 -38.42 5.00
N CYS A 118 11.93 -37.16 5.41
CA CYS A 118 12.53 -36.00 4.73
C CYS A 118 11.95 -35.68 3.34
N GLU A 119 10.80 -36.24 2.95
CA GLU A 119 10.09 -35.83 1.73
C GLU A 119 9.11 -34.68 2.04
N GLU A 120 9.30 -33.53 1.36
CA GLU A 120 8.44 -32.36 1.51
C GLU A 120 7.12 -32.55 0.74
N VAL A 121 5.98 -32.41 1.42
CA VAL A 121 4.65 -32.45 0.79
C VAL A 121 4.09 -31.03 0.69
N ARG A 122 3.92 -30.53 -0.54
CA ARG A 122 3.35 -29.20 -0.81
C ARG A 122 1.86 -29.29 -1.11
N ILE A 123 1.06 -28.62 -0.28
CA ILE A 123 -0.39 -28.55 -0.43
C ILE A 123 -0.79 -27.11 -0.71
N PRO A 124 -1.26 -26.78 -1.92
CA PRO A 124 -1.70 -25.42 -2.23
C PRO A 124 -3.06 -25.15 -1.59
N PHE A 125 -3.13 -24.10 -0.77
CA PHE A 125 -4.38 -23.60 -0.21
C PHE A 125 -4.74 -22.30 -0.93
N LYS A 126 -5.83 -22.33 -1.71
CA LYS A 126 -6.42 -21.10 -2.25
C LYS A 126 -7.33 -20.51 -1.18
N ALA A 127 -6.86 -19.46 -0.51
CA ALA A 127 -7.67 -18.69 0.42
C ALA A 127 -8.04 -17.37 -0.26
N ASP A 128 -9.34 -17.10 -0.36
CA ASP A 128 -9.82 -15.81 -0.80
C ASP A 128 -9.53 -14.80 0.32
N LYS A 129 -8.78 -13.74 -0.01
CA LYS A 129 -8.46 -12.68 0.95
C LYS A 129 -9.61 -11.69 0.99
N ILE A 130 -10.28 -11.60 2.14
CA ILE A 130 -11.38 -10.68 2.35
C ILE A 130 -10.87 -9.48 3.14
N ALA A 131 -10.96 -8.29 2.55
CA ALA A 131 -10.68 -7.03 3.22
C ALA A 131 -11.99 -6.32 3.58
N LYS A 132 -12.06 -5.77 4.80
CA LYS A 132 -13.21 -4.97 5.26
C LYS A 132 -12.91 -3.49 5.06
N VAL A 133 -13.79 -2.77 4.39
CA VAL A 133 -13.70 -1.31 4.29
C VAL A 133 -14.23 -0.71 5.59
N VAL A 134 -13.46 0.20 6.19
CA VAL A 134 -13.78 0.82 7.49
C VAL A 134 -13.58 2.34 7.39
N GLY A 135 -14.31 3.09 8.22
CA GLY A 135 -14.20 4.55 8.31
C GLY A 135 -14.91 5.26 7.16
N LYS A 136 -14.38 6.40 6.73
CA LYS A 136 -15.00 7.26 5.71
C LYS A 136 -15.09 6.60 4.34
N LEU A 137 -14.16 5.71 4.01
CA LEU A 137 -14.22 4.94 2.76
C LEU A 137 -15.46 4.03 2.69
N ALA A 138 -16.03 3.63 3.82
CA ALA A 138 -17.25 2.82 3.86
C ALA A 138 -18.53 3.64 3.59
N ALA A 139 -18.45 4.98 3.59
CA ALA A 139 -19.57 5.85 3.23
C ALA A 139 -19.78 5.94 1.71
N ILE A 140 -18.79 5.51 0.92
CA ILE A 140 -18.90 5.49 -0.54
C ILE A 140 -19.86 4.35 -0.92
N PRO A 141 -20.99 4.65 -1.58
CA PRO A 141 -21.93 3.62 -1.98
C PRO A 141 -21.26 2.68 -3.00
N PRO A 142 -21.59 1.37 -2.98
CA PRO A 142 -21.09 0.46 -4.00
C PRO A 142 -21.61 0.88 -5.39
N PRO A 143 -20.83 0.66 -6.47
CA PRO A 143 -21.25 1.02 -7.81
C PRO A 143 -22.55 0.29 -8.18
N SER A 144 -23.54 1.03 -8.67
CA SER A 144 -24.78 0.46 -9.19
C SER A 144 -24.45 -0.38 -10.43
N ALA A 145 -25.10 -1.54 -10.56
CA ALA A 145 -24.85 -2.51 -11.63
C ALA A 145 -25.02 -1.98 -13.07
N GLU A 146 -25.56 -0.77 -13.24
CA GLU A 146 -25.79 -0.10 -14.53
C GLU A 146 -24.63 0.80 -14.99
N GLU A 147 -23.72 1.20 -14.09
CA GLU A 147 -22.55 1.98 -14.45
C GLU A 147 -21.40 1.04 -14.80
N SER A 148 -21.04 0.98 -16.09
CA SER A 148 -19.95 0.14 -16.61
C SER A 148 -18.54 0.60 -16.18
N GLN A 149 -18.45 1.56 -15.25
CA GLN A 149 -17.19 2.06 -14.72
C GLN A 149 -16.90 1.41 -13.38
N SER A 150 -15.87 0.56 -13.35
CA SER A 150 -15.30 0.05 -12.10
C SER A 150 -14.89 1.20 -11.18
N GLN A 151 -15.60 1.36 -10.07
CA GLN A 151 -15.27 2.37 -9.07
C GLN A 151 -14.01 1.94 -8.31
N LEU A 152 -12.92 2.67 -8.53
CA LEU A 152 -11.66 2.42 -7.84
C LEU A 152 -11.74 2.97 -6.42
N LEU A 153 -11.41 2.11 -5.46
CA LEU A 153 -11.30 2.47 -4.05
C LEU A 153 -9.80 2.58 -3.69
N THR A 154 -9.35 3.80 -3.40
CA THR A 154 -7.97 4.06 -2.95
C THR A 154 -7.95 4.19 -1.44
N GLY A 155 -7.03 3.49 -0.78
CA GLY A 155 -6.89 3.53 0.68
C GLY A 155 -5.66 2.77 1.16
N VAL A 156 -5.48 2.76 2.47
CA VAL A 156 -4.41 2.02 3.14
C VAL A 156 -4.96 0.69 3.62
N LEU A 157 -4.32 -0.41 3.18
CA LEU A 157 -4.67 -1.76 3.59
C LEU A 157 -3.83 -2.17 4.80
N VAL A 158 -4.48 -2.31 5.96
CA VAL A 158 -3.86 -2.74 7.20
C VAL A 158 -4.15 -4.23 7.40
N GLN A 159 -3.09 -5.03 7.48
CA GLN A 159 -3.18 -6.46 7.81
C GLN A 159 -2.79 -6.67 9.27
N ASN A 160 -3.74 -7.17 10.06
CA ASN A 160 -3.48 -7.68 11.40
C ASN A 160 -3.76 -9.18 11.40
N ASP A 161 -2.70 -9.99 11.46
CA ASP A 161 -2.71 -11.44 11.23
C ASP A 161 -3.39 -11.82 9.90
N PHE A 162 -4.59 -12.40 9.97
CA PHE A 162 -5.40 -12.81 8.82
C PHE A 162 -6.55 -11.84 8.52
N LYS A 163 -6.74 -10.79 9.35
CA LYS A 163 -7.77 -9.77 9.15
C LYS A 163 -7.19 -8.62 8.35
N MET A 164 -7.76 -8.38 7.17
CA MET A 164 -7.39 -7.23 6.34
C MET A 164 -8.47 -6.15 6.45
N SER A 165 -8.06 -4.92 6.70
CA SER A 165 -8.95 -3.76 6.79
C SER A 165 -8.45 -2.65 5.87
N LEU A 166 -9.31 -2.13 5.02
CA LEU A 166 -9.03 -1.04 4.08
C LEU A 166 -9.66 0.25 4.62
N MET A 167 -8.85 1.28 4.82
CA MET A 167 -9.27 2.53 5.46
C MET A 167 -8.63 3.76 4.80
N ALA A 168 -9.20 4.94 5.03
CA ALA A 168 -8.58 6.19 4.60
C ALA A 168 -7.33 6.49 5.45
N PRO A 169 -6.33 7.24 4.93
CA PRO A 169 -5.16 7.63 5.69
C PRO A 169 -5.48 8.40 6.98
N GLU A 170 -6.60 9.14 7.01
CA GLU A 170 -7.01 9.89 8.20
C GLU A 170 -7.55 8.98 9.32
N ASP A 171 -8.12 7.83 8.95
CA ASP A 171 -8.80 6.90 9.87
C ASP A 171 -7.82 5.90 10.52
N LEU A 172 -6.56 5.88 10.08
CA LEU A 172 -5.50 5.00 10.61
C LEU A 172 -5.29 5.14 12.13
N ARG A 173 -5.36 6.37 12.64
CA ARG A 173 -5.14 6.63 14.08
C ARG A 173 -6.28 6.08 14.93
N GLU A 174 -7.51 6.24 14.47
CA GLU A 174 -8.70 5.81 15.22
C GLU A 174 -8.90 4.30 15.18
N TYR A 175 -8.74 3.68 14.00
CA TYR A 175 -9.08 2.27 13.80
C TYR A 175 -7.90 1.30 13.88
N ALA A 176 -6.67 1.76 13.55
CA ALA A 176 -5.47 0.93 13.63
C ALA A 176 -4.51 1.35 14.77
N GLY A 177 -4.79 2.46 15.45
CA GLY A 177 -3.87 3.03 16.45
C GLY A 177 -2.56 3.56 15.85
N LEU A 178 -2.48 3.66 14.52
CA LEU A 178 -1.29 4.10 13.80
C LEU A 178 -1.33 5.62 13.66
N THR A 179 -0.34 6.30 14.23
CA THR A 179 -0.23 7.75 14.05
C THR A 179 0.38 8.07 12.70
N THR A 180 -0.32 8.87 11.90
CA THR A 180 0.23 9.49 10.69
C THR A 180 1.08 10.68 11.08
N THR A 181 2.33 10.71 10.62
CA THR A 181 3.25 11.84 10.82
C THR A 181 3.67 12.38 9.46
N THR A 182 3.50 13.68 9.27
CA THR A 182 4.05 14.40 8.11
C THR A 182 5.36 15.05 8.53
N ILE A 183 6.42 14.86 7.73
CA ILE A 183 7.70 15.52 7.96
C ILE A 183 7.70 16.82 7.16
N THR A 184 7.83 17.95 7.85
CA THR A 184 7.99 19.25 7.19
C THR A 184 9.45 19.67 7.28
N CYS A 185 10.04 19.98 6.13
CA CYS A 185 11.40 20.47 6.02
C CYS A 185 11.38 21.99 5.91
N LYS A 186 12.31 22.65 6.60
CA LYS A 186 12.52 24.10 6.50
C LYS A 186 13.99 24.40 6.28
N GLN A 187 14.27 25.26 5.31
CA GLN A 187 15.61 25.77 5.04
C GLN A 187 15.60 27.29 5.11
N ARG A 188 16.49 27.87 5.92
CA ARG A 188 16.70 29.32 5.98
C ARG A 188 18.02 29.68 5.32
N MET A 189 18.02 30.75 4.56
CA MET A 189 19.22 31.32 3.94
C MET A 189 19.09 32.84 3.85
N THR A 190 20.23 33.52 3.79
CA THR A 190 20.28 34.97 3.65
C THR A 190 20.77 35.32 2.25
N LEU A 191 19.95 36.01 1.48
CA LEU A 191 20.30 36.55 0.17
C LEU A 191 20.55 38.04 0.33
N SER A 192 21.78 38.48 0.06
CA SER A 192 22.24 39.85 0.29
C SER A 192 22.19 40.70 -0.98
N ALA A 193 22.36 40.06 -2.14
CA ALA A 193 22.44 40.75 -3.44
C ALA A 193 21.13 40.66 -4.24
N ALA A 194 20.40 39.55 -4.12
CA ALA A 194 19.18 39.31 -4.88
C ALA A 194 17.96 39.98 -4.23
N GLY A 195 17.37 40.96 -4.93
CA GLY A 195 16.09 41.55 -4.53
C GLY A 195 14.89 40.64 -4.83
N ILE A 196 13.76 40.91 -4.16
CA ILE A 196 12.52 40.13 -4.30
C ILE A 196 12.04 39.98 -5.75
N ASP A 197 12.16 41.03 -6.57
CA ASP A 197 11.74 41.01 -7.98
C ASP A 197 12.63 40.09 -8.83
N LEU A 198 13.93 40.02 -8.52
CA LEU A 198 14.87 39.16 -9.23
C LEU A 198 14.67 37.69 -8.84
N ILE A 199 14.37 37.43 -7.56
CA ILE A 199 13.98 36.11 -7.05
C ILE A 199 12.70 35.65 -7.75
N LYS A 200 11.65 36.49 -7.75
CA LYS A 200 10.39 36.23 -8.44
C LYS A 200 10.62 35.93 -9.92
N TRP A 201 11.43 36.76 -10.60
CA TRP A 201 11.73 36.57 -12.02
C TRP A 201 12.45 35.25 -12.28
N ALA A 202 13.44 34.89 -11.47
CA ALA A 202 14.22 33.66 -11.67
C ALA A 202 13.39 32.40 -11.39
N LEU A 203 12.62 32.40 -10.29
CA LEU A 203 11.69 31.30 -9.98
C LEU A 203 10.67 31.12 -11.09
N GLN A 204 10.13 32.22 -11.62
CA GLN A 204 9.22 32.18 -12.77
C GLN A 204 9.88 31.67 -14.06
N GLY A 205 11.17 31.95 -14.24
CA GLY A 205 11.94 31.48 -15.38
C GLY A 205 12.14 29.98 -15.39
N THR A 206 12.37 29.40 -14.21
CA THR A 206 12.64 27.97 -14.05
C THR A 206 11.37 27.14 -13.88
N PHE A 207 10.41 27.60 -13.09
CA PHE A 207 9.22 26.81 -12.67
C PHE A 207 7.91 27.28 -13.31
N GLY A 208 7.93 28.33 -14.12
CA GLY A 208 6.73 28.86 -14.77
C GLY A 208 5.91 29.76 -13.84
N SER A 209 4.57 29.63 -13.87
CA SER A 209 3.71 30.47 -13.02
C SER A 209 3.89 30.06 -11.55
N ILE A 210 4.27 31.02 -10.70
CA ILE A 210 4.31 30.85 -9.24
C ILE A 210 3.15 31.62 -8.62
N GLN A 211 2.53 31.05 -7.58
CA GLN A 211 1.43 31.70 -6.87
C GLN A 211 2.00 32.61 -5.77
N GLU A 212 1.50 33.84 -5.68
CA GLU A 212 1.90 34.79 -4.64
C GLU A 212 0.92 34.68 -3.46
N ILE A 213 1.48 34.38 -2.28
CA ILE A 213 0.75 34.28 -1.01
C ILE A 213 1.07 35.56 -0.23
N THR A 214 0.06 36.41 -0.05
CA THR A 214 0.16 37.56 0.85
C THR A 214 -0.17 37.10 2.27
N GLU A 215 0.84 36.76 3.06
CA GLU A 215 0.67 36.50 4.49
C GLU A 215 0.58 37.86 5.22
N SER A 216 -0.63 38.25 5.61
CA SER A 216 -0.83 39.27 6.64
C SER A 216 -0.81 38.54 7.99
N GLN A 217 0.27 38.66 8.75
CA GLN A 217 0.27 38.12 10.11
C GLN A 217 -0.81 38.84 10.94
N PRO A 218 -1.76 38.12 11.58
CA PRO A 218 -2.52 38.70 12.66
C PRO A 218 -1.58 38.85 13.86
N THR A 219 -1.38 40.08 14.32
CA THR A 219 -0.70 40.35 15.58
C THR A 219 -1.47 39.65 16.70
N ASN A 220 -0.83 38.70 17.39
CA ASN A 220 -1.35 38.11 18.62
C ASN A 220 -1.69 39.23 19.63
N GLY A 221 -2.98 39.47 19.83
CA GLY A 221 -3.47 40.32 20.92
C GLY A 221 -3.07 39.69 22.25
N THR A 222 -2.15 40.34 22.95
CA THR A 222 -1.84 40.05 24.35
C THR A 222 -2.90 40.70 25.23
N ASN A 223 -3.60 39.88 26.02
CA ASN A 223 -4.43 40.34 27.13
C ASN A 223 -3.56 40.58 28.37
N GLY A 224 -3.79 41.70 29.05
CA GLY A 224 -3.25 42.06 30.38
C GLY A 224 -2.13 43.11 30.27
N ASP A 225 -2.14 44.24 30.95
CA ASP A 225 -2.96 44.75 32.05
C ASP A 225 -2.80 46.29 32.06
N SER A 226 -3.80 46.99 32.57
CA SER A 226 -3.83 48.46 32.65
C SER A 226 -2.80 49.01 33.64
N ASN A 227 -1.88 49.85 33.18
CA ASN A 227 -1.34 50.94 34.00
C ASN A 227 -0.75 52.08 33.16
N MET A 228 -1.20 53.30 33.45
CA MET A 228 -0.66 54.56 32.94
C MET A 228 0.76 54.79 33.46
N ASN A 229 1.74 55.10 32.59
CA ASN A 229 2.44 56.40 32.64
C ASN A 229 3.42 56.63 31.46
N GLU A 230 3.46 57.89 31.02
CA GLU A 230 4.59 58.66 30.47
C GLU A 230 5.32 58.23 29.18
N SER A 231 5.01 58.98 28.11
CA SER A 231 5.93 59.52 27.08
C SER A 231 7.09 58.63 26.58
N GLU A 232 6.83 57.92 25.49
CA GLU A 232 7.87 57.48 24.55
C GLU A 232 7.44 57.80 23.11
N GLU A 233 8.42 58.22 22.31
CA GLU A 233 8.27 58.60 20.89
C GLU A 233 7.66 57.47 20.05
N PRO A 234 7.01 57.77 18.90
CA PRO A 234 6.44 56.72 18.06
C PRO A 234 7.57 55.87 17.49
N VAL A 235 7.83 54.72 18.11
CA VAL A 235 8.64 53.66 17.53
C VAL A 235 7.86 53.19 16.30
N GLU A 236 8.34 53.53 15.10
CA GLU A 236 7.75 53.07 13.84
C GLU A 236 7.72 51.53 13.86
N GLU A 237 6.54 50.99 14.11
CA GLU A 237 6.25 49.57 14.05
C GLU A 237 6.38 49.14 12.59
N ILE A 238 7.58 48.66 12.22
CA ILE A 238 7.87 48.14 10.89
C ILE A 238 7.02 46.89 10.69
N VAL A 239 5.84 47.07 10.10
CA VAL A 239 5.01 46.01 9.54
C VAL A 239 5.88 45.22 8.57
N ARG A 240 6.36 44.05 9.01
CA ARG A 240 7.18 43.14 8.20
C ARG A 240 6.30 42.59 7.09
N LYS A 241 6.26 43.26 5.94
CA LYS A 241 5.70 42.70 4.71
C LYS A 241 6.60 41.53 4.29
N SER A 242 6.20 40.33 4.65
CA SER A 242 6.78 39.10 4.11
C SER A 242 6.02 38.76 2.83
N THR A 243 6.75 38.63 1.72
CA THR A 243 6.16 38.15 0.47
C THR A 243 6.45 36.66 0.37
N ALA A 244 5.43 35.85 0.16
CA ALA A 244 5.58 34.40 0.00
C ALA A 244 5.19 33.96 -1.41
N TYR A 245 5.92 32.99 -1.96
CA TYR A 245 5.62 32.35 -3.23
C TYR A 245 5.45 30.86 -3.06
N LEU A 246 4.44 30.29 -3.69
CA LEU A 246 4.25 28.84 -3.79
C LEU A 246 4.71 28.36 -5.16
N VAL A 247 5.71 27.49 -5.14
CA VAL A 247 6.35 26.91 -6.32
C VAL A 247 5.86 25.49 -6.50
N MET A 248 5.29 25.19 -7.68
CA MET A 248 4.74 23.87 -8.06
C MET A 248 3.73 23.30 -7.04
N ASP A 249 3.10 24.15 -6.22
CA ASP A 249 2.22 23.76 -5.12
C ASP A 249 2.85 22.82 -4.07
N CYS A 250 4.18 22.77 -4.03
CA CYS A 250 4.95 21.87 -3.17
C CYS A 250 5.91 22.61 -2.24
N VAL A 251 6.53 23.70 -2.71
CA VAL A 251 7.55 24.44 -1.96
C VAL A 251 7.13 25.88 -1.76
N THR A 252 7.04 26.31 -0.51
CA THR A 252 6.75 27.70 -0.13
C THR A 252 8.06 28.45 0.09
N VAL A 253 8.26 29.55 -0.60
CA VAL A 253 9.42 30.45 -0.48
C VAL A 253 8.96 31.77 0.14
N ARG A 254 9.33 32.04 1.39
CA ARG A 254 9.06 33.30 2.08
C ARG A 254 10.28 34.20 2.03
N HIS A 255 10.11 35.43 1.61
CA HIS A 255 11.16 36.45 1.62
C HIS A 255 10.77 37.57 2.58
N SER A 256 11.64 37.79 3.57
CA SER A 256 11.52 38.88 4.53
C SER A 256 12.29 40.11 4.06
N SER A 257 11.86 41.30 4.48
CA SER A 257 12.47 42.58 4.08
C SER A 257 13.93 42.77 4.52
N ASN A 258 14.44 41.89 5.38
CA ASN A 258 15.83 41.84 5.84
C ASN A 258 16.77 41.00 4.93
N GLY A 259 16.26 40.46 3.81
CA GLY A 259 17.02 39.57 2.92
C GLY A 259 17.05 38.10 3.38
N GLU A 260 16.31 37.76 4.43
CA GLU A 260 16.13 36.37 4.85
C GLU A 260 15.09 35.68 3.98
N VAL A 261 15.46 34.51 3.44
CA VAL A 261 14.61 33.64 2.65
C VAL A 261 14.43 32.31 3.37
N GLU A 262 13.18 31.95 3.61
CA GLU A 262 12.79 30.66 4.20
C GLU A 262 12.07 29.82 3.15
N LEU A 263 12.54 28.59 2.94
CA LEU A 263 11.85 27.58 2.16
C LEU A 263 11.18 26.59 3.11
N GLU A 264 9.94 26.22 2.84
CA GLU A 264 9.18 25.24 3.58
C GLU A 264 8.46 24.26 2.64
N TRP A 265 8.62 22.96 2.87
CA TRP A 265 7.97 21.91 2.08
C TRP A 265 7.72 20.64 2.92
N GLU A 266 6.82 19.78 2.44
CA GLU A 266 6.63 18.43 2.99
C GLU A 266 7.70 17.49 2.44
N GLY A 267 8.46 16.84 3.32
CA GLY A 267 9.58 15.96 3.00
C GLY A 267 9.12 14.67 2.32
N ASN A 268 9.40 14.59 1.02
CA ASN A 268 9.24 13.40 0.20
C ASN A 268 10.14 13.51 -1.03
N MET A 269 10.44 12.38 -1.69
CA MET A 269 11.40 12.32 -2.80
C MET A 269 11.15 13.35 -3.92
N LEU A 270 9.88 13.64 -4.22
CA LEU A 270 9.52 14.58 -5.28
C LEU A 270 9.71 16.03 -4.83
N ASN A 271 9.14 16.38 -3.68
CA ASN A 271 9.23 17.72 -3.11
C ASN A 271 10.66 18.09 -2.73
N ASP A 272 11.47 17.13 -2.26
CA ASP A 272 12.88 17.33 -1.94
C ASP A 272 13.67 17.70 -3.21
N GLY A 273 13.41 17.02 -4.34
CA GLY A 273 14.02 17.36 -5.62
C GLY A 273 13.60 18.75 -6.14
N ILE A 274 12.33 19.14 -5.95
CA ILE A 274 11.85 20.49 -6.30
C ILE A 274 12.50 21.53 -5.38
N ALA A 275 12.58 21.27 -4.07
CA ALA A 275 13.20 22.16 -3.11
C ALA A 275 14.69 22.37 -3.42
N ASP A 276 15.43 21.31 -3.76
CA ASP A 276 16.83 21.40 -4.20
C ASP A 276 16.98 22.27 -5.46
N ALA A 277 16.09 22.10 -6.44
CA ALA A 277 16.08 22.92 -7.65
C ALA A 277 15.77 24.41 -7.32
N VAL A 278 14.82 24.67 -6.42
CA VAL A 278 14.50 26.04 -5.97
C VAL A 278 15.71 26.66 -5.28
N MET A 279 16.37 25.92 -4.37
CA MET A 279 17.58 26.38 -3.70
C MET A 279 18.71 26.66 -4.69
N ALA A 280 18.93 25.80 -5.68
CA ALA A 280 19.93 26.01 -6.72
C ALA A 280 19.66 27.27 -7.54
N VAL A 281 18.39 27.56 -7.87
CA VAL A 281 17.99 28.80 -8.54
C VAL A 281 18.29 30.01 -7.64
N LEU A 282 17.92 29.97 -6.37
CA LEU A 282 18.18 31.07 -5.43
C LEU A 282 19.69 31.36 -5.28
N PHE A 283 20.52 30.33 -5.12
CA PHE A 283 21.97 30.49 -5.05
C PHE A 283 22.56 31.02 -6.37
N SER A 284 22.05 30.54 -7.51
CA SER A 284 22.47 31.02 -8.83
C SER A 284 22.16 32.51 -8.99
N VAL A 285 20.97 32.95 -8.59
CA VAL A 285 20.55 34.36 -8.63
C VAL A 285 21.44 35.22 -7.76
N GLU A 286 21.73 34.79 -6.54
CA GLU A 286 22.61 35.53 -5.62
C GLU A 286 24.02 35.72 -6.20
N SER A 287 24.54 34.70 -6.90
CA SER A 287 25.84 34.76 -7.58
C SER A 287 25.82 35.49 -8.93
N SER A 288 24.63 35.88 -9.42
CA SER A 288 24.48 36.47 -10.75
C SER A 288 25.02 37.90 -10.82
N PRO A 289 25.71 38.28 -11.91
CA PRO A 289 26.10 39.68 -12.16
C PRO A 289 24.91 40.66 -12.13
N ALA A 290 23.68 40.20 -12.38
CA ALA A 290 22.48 41.02 -12.29
C ALA A 290 22.13 41.39 -10.83
N ALA A 291 22.28 40.46 -9.89
CA ALA A 291 22.09 40.70 -8.46
C ALA A 291 23.18 41.65 -7.92
N VAL A 292 24.42 41.45 -8.33
CA VAL A 292 25.54 42.34 -7.97
C VAL A 292 25.34 43.76 -8.52
N LYS A 293 24.82 43.90 -9.74
CA LYS A 293 24.51 45.21 -10.33
C LYS A 293 23.34 45.91 -9.65
N GLN A 294 22.29 45.17 -9.27
CA GLN A 294 21.18 45.73 -8.49
C GLN A 294 21.63 46.18 -7.09
N SER A 295 22.46 45.40 -6.41
CA SER A 295 22.96 45.71 -5.06
C SER A 295 24.05 46.80 -5.02
N SER A 296 24.72 47.11 -6.14
CA SER A 296 25.80 48.12 -6.24
C SER A 296 25.36 49.48 -6.80
N SER A 297 24.07 49.66 -7.09
CA SER A 297 23.51 50.92 -7.60
C SER A 297 23.67 52.07 -6.59
N LYS A 298 24.55 53.04 -6.90
CA LYS A 298 24.76 54.27 -6.11
C LYS A 298 23.91 55.47 -6.56
N HIS A 299 23.08 55.31 -7.59
CA HIS A 299 22.24 56.37 -8.13
C HIS A 299 20.89 55.80 -8.63
N PRO A 300 19.77 56.55 -8.52
CA PRO A 300 18.46 56.09 -8.97
C PRO A 300 18.37 56.17 -10.50
N HIS A 301 18.68 55.07 -11.17
CA HIS A 301 18.32 54.88 -12.57
C HIS A 301 17.48 53.61 -12.68
N THR A 302 16.24 53.78 -13.13
CA THR A 302 15.24 52.72 -13.25
C THR A 302 15.58 51.85 -14.45
N HIS A 303 16.27 50.74 -14.21
CA HIS A 303 16.27 49.62 -15.16
C HIS A 303 15.00 48.82 -14.91
N ALA A 304 13.95 49.13 -15.67
CA ALA A 304 12.73 48.33 -15.65
C ALA A 304 13.07 46.92 -16.14
N LEU A 305 12.90 45.93 -15.26
CA LEU A 305 12.81 44.53 -15.68
C LEU A 305 11.67 44.42 -16.72
N PRO A 306 11.76 43.51 -17.71
CA PRO A 306 10.63 43.22 -18.58
C PRO A 306 9.40 42.95 -17.71
N SER A 307 8.25 43.56 -18.07
CA SER A 307 7.03 43.52 -17.25
C SER A 307 6.50 42.10 -17.00
N ARG A 308 6.96 41.12 -17.78
CA ARG A 308 6.59 39.71 -17.67
C ARG A 308 7.76 38.80 -18.02
N ASN A 309 7.96 37.74 -17.24
CA ASN A 309 8.88 36.68 -17.61
C ASN A 309 8.27 35.85 -18.78
N PRO A 310 9.02 35.63 -19.89
CA PRO A 310 8.56 34.84 -21.04
C PRO A 310 8.10 33.41 -20.71
N HIS A 311 8.59 32.82 -19.61
CA HIS A 311 8.33 31.43 -19.25
C HIS A 311 7.24 31.26 -18.18
N ALA A 312 6.76 32.34 -17.55
CA ALA A 312 5.80 32.29 -16.45
C ALA A 312 4.35 32.02 -16.86
N ASN A 313 3.97 32.32 -18.11
CA ASN A 313 2.59 32.29 -18.58
C ASN A 313 2.53 31.78 -20.02
N LEU A 314 2.89 30.52 -20.19
CA LEU A 314 2.92 29.85 -21.49
C LEU A 314 1.52 29.78 -22.07
N SER A 315 1.45 30.06 -23.37
CA SER A 315 0.24 29.84 -24.15
C SER A 315 -0.13 28.34 -24.14
N PRO A 316 -1.43 28.01 -24.27
CA PRO A 316 -1.90 26.65 -24.51
C PRO A 316 -1.07 25.85 -25.52
N THR A 317 -0.65 26.51 -26.61
CA THR A 317 0.15 25.92 -27.68
C THR A 317 1.56 25.54 -27.20
N GLU A 318 2.25 26.43 -26.49
CA GLU A 318 3.59 26.15 -25.95
C GLU A 318 3.56 25.05 -24.87
N ARG A 319 2.44 24.91 -24.16
CA ARG A 319 2.24 23.81 -23.19
C ARG A 319 2.06 22.47 -23.91
N LEU A 320 1.29 22.45 -24.99
CA LEU A 320 1.14 21.28 -25.85
C LEU A 320 2.47 20.87 -26.49
N GLU A 321 3.25 21.82 -27.00
CA GLU A 321 4.59 21.56 -27.54
C GLU A 321 5.52 20.91 -26.51
N ARG A 322 5.42 21.32 -25.23
CA ARG A 322 6.19 20.67 -24.16
C ARG A 322 5.75 19.26 -23.89
N LEU A 323 4.45 18.98 -23.89
CA LEU A 323 3.93 17.62 -23.81
C LEU A 323 4.44 16.78 -24.99
N PHE A 324 4.47 17.34 -26.20
CA PHE A 324 5.05 16.69 -27.36
C PHE A 324 6.53 16.38 -27.17
N MET A 325 7.36 17.29 -26.63
CA MET A 325 8.77 16.97 -26.37
C MET A 325 8.96 15.69 -25.53
N PHE A 326 8.12 15.46 -24.52
CA PHE A 326 8.19 14.22 -23.71
C PHE A 326 7.74 12.98 -24.50
N LEU A 327 6.65 13.10 -25.25
CA LEU A 327 6.11 12.00 -26.04
C LEU A 327 7.05 11.65 -27.21
N GLU A 328 7.55 12.64 -27.93
CA GLU A 328 8.50 12.50 -29.03
C GLU A 328 9.80 11.85 -28.55
N ALA A 329 10.31 12.24 -27.38
CA ALA A 329 11.51 11.63 -26.81
C ALA A 329 11.32 10.13 -26.49
N GLN A 330 10.11 9.68 -26.17
CA GLN A 330 9.81 8.30 -25.76
C GLN A 330 9.27 7.41 -26.88
N PHE A 331 8.61 8.01 -27.87
CA PHE A 331 7.89 7.28 -28.92
C PHE A 331 8.36 7.66 -30.33
N GLY A 332 9.16 8.72 -30.49
CA GLY A 332 9.62 9.24 -31.78
C GLY A 332 8.66 10.27 -32.38
N ALA A 333 9.21 11.30 -33.02
CA ALA A 333 8.42 12.41 -33.58
C ALA A 333 7.44 11.99 -34.68
N ASP A 334 7.83 11.01 -35.51
CA ASP A 334 7.01 10.53 -36.63
C ASP A 334 5.77 9.72 -36.20
N ASN A 335 5.69 9.37 -34.91
CA ASN A 335 4.68 8.47 -34.36
C ASN A 335 3.55 9.20 -33.63
N LEU A 336 3.53 10.54 -33.67
CA LEU A 336 2.58 11.41 -32.97
C LEU A 336 1.72 12.19 -33.95
N THR A 337 0.41 12.05 -33.83
CA THR A 337 -0.56 12.75 -34.68
C THR A 337 -1.64 13.42 -33.82
N PRO A 338 -1.85 14.75 -33.91
CA PRO A 338 -2.95 15.41 -33.23
C PRO A 338 -4.30 14.88 -33.71
N ILE A 339 -5.22 14.64 -32.78
CA ILE A 339 -6.60 14.21 -33.06
C ILE A 339 -7.43 15.47 -33.31
N ALA A 340 -8.06 15.56 -34.48
CA ALA A 340 -8.88 16.72 -34.86
C ALA A 340 -10.30 16.67 -34.28
N THR A 341 -10.84 15.47 -34.04
CA THR A 341 -12.23 15.25 -33.60
C THR A 341 -12.32 14.92 -32.11
N PRO A 342 -13.21 15.57 -31.33
CA PRO A 342 -13.48 15.22 -29.94
C PRO A 342 -13.98 13.78 -29.73
N LYS A 343 -13.96 13.33 -28.47
CA LYS A 343 -14.34 11.96 -28.06
C LYS A 343 -15.84 11.66 -28.26
N ASP A 344 -16.70 12.65 -28.03
CA ASP A 344 -18.17 12.47 -28.01
C ASP A 344 -18.89 12.88 -29.30
N GLY A 345 -18.17 13.28 -30.35
CA GLY A 345 -18.76 13.65 -31.65
C GLY A 345 -18.10 14.87 -32.29
N ASP A 346 -18.49 15.15 -33.54
CA ASP A 346 -17.97 16.25 -34.36
C ASP A 346 -18.80 17.53 -34.16
N ASP A 347 -18.89 17.96 -32.90
CA ASP A 347 -19.64 19.16 -32.53
C ASP A 347 -18.69 20.36 -32.49
N GLU A 348 -18.87 21.31 -33.42
CA GLU A 348 -18.09 22.56 -33.49
C GLU A 348 -18.17 23.36 -32.17
N GLU A 349 -19.27 23.20 -31.42
CA GLU A 349 -19.49 23.79 -30.10
C GLU A 349 -18.54 23.20 -29.03
N GLU A 350 -18.22 21.91 -29.15
CA GLU A 350 -17.33 21.20 -28.23
C GLU A 350 -15.87 21.61 -28.44
N ILE A 351 -15.46 21.77 -29.70
CA ILE A 351 -14.13 22.29 -30.05
C ILE A 351 -13.96 23.71 -29.51
N GLN A 352 -15.00 24.55 -29.64
CA GLN A 352 -14.99 25.90 -29.06
C GLN A 352 -14.93 25.89 -27.53
N ARG A 353 -15.58 24.92 -26.85
CA ARG A 353 -15.45 24.73 -25.39
C ARG A 353 -14.02 24.40 -25.01
N LEU A 354 -13.40 23.43 -25.69
CA LEU A 354 -12.02 23.01 -25.42
C LEU A 354 -11.03 24.16 -25.63
N HIS A 355 -11.20 24.93 -26.71
CA HIS A 355 -10.38 26.12 -26.96
C HIS A 355 -10.56 27.20 -25.89
N LYS A 356 -11.79 27.36 -25.36
CA LYS A 356 -12.09 28.28 -24.26
C LYS A 356 -11.44 27.87 -22.94
N ILE A 357 -11.26 26.56 -22.71
CA ILE A 357 -10.55 25.99 -21.54
C ILE A 357 -9.02 26.04 -21.74
N GLY A 358 -8.55 26.36 -22.95
CA GLY A 358 -7.14 26.46 -23.28
C GLY A 358 -6.53 25.12 -23.71
N ILE A 359 -7.32 24.25 -24.32
CA ILE A 359 -6.86 23.00 -24.95
C ILE A 359 -6.82 23.23 -26.47
N PRO A 360 -5.65 23.21 -27.13
CA PRO A 360 -5.55 23.52 -28.56
C PRO A 360 -6.13 22.43 -29.46
N VAL A 361 -5.99 21.16 -29.07
CA VAL A 361 -6.45 19.98 -29.81
C VAL A 361 -7.14 19.00 -28.85
N PRO A 362 -8.23 18.33 -29.26
CA PRO A 362 -8.95 17.39 -28.38
C PRO A 362 -8.09 16.23 -27.84
N GLY A 363 -7.13 15.76 -28.63
CA GLY A 363 -6.31 14.62 -28.24
C GLY A 363 -5.07 14.42 -29.11
N VAL A 364 -4.32 13.38 -28.79
CA VAL A 364 -3.07 12.99 -29.45
C VAL A 364 -3.08 11.48 -29.69
N GLU A 365 -2.90 11.05 -30.92
CA GLU A 365 -2.74 9.66 -31.29
C GLU A 365 -1.25 9.31 -31.36
N ILE A 366 -0.88 8.20 -30.73
CA ILE A 366 0.48 7.66 -30.66
C ILE A 366 0.47 6.30 -31.33
N LYS A 367 1.20 6.17 -32.42
CA LYS A 367 1.26 4.94 -33.22
C LYS A 367 2.68 4.38 -33.23
N VAL A 368 2.86 3.22 -32.61
CA VAL A 368 4.15 2.49 -32.63
C VAL A 368 3.88 1.10 -33.20
N ASP A 369 4.47 0.81 -34.35
CA ASP A 369 4.25 -0.41 -35.13
C ASP A 369 2.75 -0.67 -35.45
N LYS A 370 2.17 -1.69 -34.84
CA LYS A 370 0.74 -2.07 -34.96
C LYS A 370 -0.09 -1.61 -33.75
N MET A 371 0.52 -0.92 -32.80
CA MET A 371 -0.13 -0.44 -31.58
C MET A 371 -0.52 1.01 -31.74
N VAL A 372 -1.74 1.33 -31.33
CA VAL A 372 -2.29 2.70 -31.36
C VAL A 372 -2.80 3.01 -29.97
N ALA A 373 -2.39 4.16 -29.43
CA ALA A 373 -2.91 4.73 -28.20
C ALA A 373 -3.43 6.14 -28.49
N LYS A 374 -4.56 6.52 -27.89
CA LYS A 374 -5.13 7.86 -27.98
C LYS A 374 -5.11 8.50 -26.60
N VAL A 375 -4.56 9.70 -26.50
CA VAL A 375 -4.50 10.49 -25.28
C VAL A 375 -5.46 11.66 -25.43
N TRP A 376 -6.50 11.71 -24.60
CA TRP A 376 -7.46 12.80 -24.59
C TRP A 376 -7.00 13.89 -23.63
N LEU A 377 -6.81 15.12 -24.11
CA LEU A 377 -6.10 16.17 -23.36
C LEU A 377 -6.93 16.84 -22.26
N GLU A 378 -8.25 16.67 -22.27
CA GLU A 378 -9.15 17.22 -21.25
C GLU A 378 -8.98 16.50 -19.90
N ASP A 379 -9.10 15.17 -19.91
CA ASP A 379 -9.02 14.34 -18.70
C ASP A 379 -7.70 13.56 -18.58
N LEU A 380 -6.79 13.72 -19.55
CA LEU A 380 -5.57 12.91 -19.71
C LEU A 380 -5.83 11.40 -19.78
N GLU A 381 -6.99 11.01 -20.29
CA GLU A 381 -7.35 9.62 -20.45
C GLU A 381 -6.57 8.99 -21.62
N VAL A 382 -6.02 7.80 -21.38
CA VAL A 382 -5.28 7.04 -22.40
C VAL A 382 -6.09 5.81 -22.81
N GLU A 383 -6.56 5.80 -24.05
CA GLU A 383 -7.25 4.67 -24.67
C GLU A 383 -6.28 3.86 -25.52
N CYS A 384 -6.13 2.58 -25.21
CA CYS A 384 -5.29 1.69 -26.01
C CYS A 384 -5.84 0.26 -26.00
N GLY A 385 -5.85 -0.38 -27.17
CA GLY A 385 -6.19 -1.80 -27.29
C GLY A 385 -5.15 -2.75 -26.68
N ASN A 386 -3.93 -2.28 -26.40
CA ASN A 386 -2.88 -3.03 -25.74
C ASN A 386 -2.59 -2.42 -24.36
N ARG A 387 -2.89 -3.16 -23.30
CA ARG A 387 -2.73 -2.71 -21.91
C ARG A 387 -1.29 -2.27 -21.59
N VAL A 388 -0.28 -3.05 -21.98
CA VAL A 388 1.13 -2.76 -21.65
C VAL A 388 1.61 -1.48 -22.32
N PHE A 389 1.19 -1.26 -23.57
CA PHE A 389 1.53 -0.04 -24.30
C PHE A 389 0.78 1.17 -23.74
N GLY A 390 -0.51 1.02 -23.41
CA GLY A 390 -1.31 2.04 -22.75
C GLY A 390 -0.73 2.47 -21.40
N ASP A 391 -0.33 1.52 -20.56
CA ASP A 391 0.29 1.79 -19.25
C ASP A 391 1.60 2.59 -19.40
N ARG A 392 2.41 2.27 -20.43
CA ARG A 392 3.64 3.00 -20.73
C ARG A 392 3.35 4.42 -21.21
N VAL A 393 2.38 4.61 -22.10
CA VAL A 393 1.96 5.96 -22.57
C VAL A 393 1.44 6.79 -21.40
N LYS A 394 0.59 6.21 -20.55
CA LYS A 394 0.08 6.86 -19.34
C LYS A 394 1.19 7.34 -18.42
N ALA A 395 2.18 6.49 -18.14
CA ALA A 395 3.32 6.86 -17.30
C ALA A 395 4.15 8.02 -17.86
N VAL A 396 4.28 8.13 -19.20
CA VAL A 396 4.99 9.24 -19.84
C VAL A 396 4.17 10.53 -19.78
N VAL A 397 2.86 10.46 -20.04
CA VAL A 397 1.94 11.60 -19.94
C VAL A 397 1.92 12.13 -18.50
N GLU A 398 1.79 11.26 -17.50
CA GLU A 398 1.84 11.62 -16.08
C GLU A 398 3.13 12.36 -15.73
N ARG A 399 4.28 11.80 -16.12
CA ARG A 399 5.58 12.45 -15.90
C ARG A 399 5.69 13.80 -16.60
N ALA A 400 5.17 13.92 -17.82
CA ALA A 400 5.19 15.18 -18.55
C ALA A 400 4.35 16.24 -17.82
N VAL A 401 3.18 15.87 -17.30
CA VAL A 401 2.28 16.77 -16.56
C VAL A 401 2.86 17.18 -15.21
N GLU A 402 3.56 16.28 -14.51
CA GLU A 402 4.22 16.61 -13.24
C GLU A 402 5.39 17.59 -13.42
N VAL A 403 6.11 17.49 -14.54
CA VAL A 403 7.32 18.30 -14.80
C VAL A 403 7.01 19.62 -15.51
N THR A 404 5.93 19.67 -16.28
CA THR A 404 5.48 20.91 -16.93
C THR A 404 4.53 21.66 -15.99
N ALA A 405 4.78 22.95 -15.76
CA ALA A 405 3.86 23.85 -15.03
C ALA A 405 2.40 23.58 -15.43
N PRO A 406 1.41 23.68 -14.52
CA PRO A 406 0.07 23.11 -14.68
C PRO A 406 -0.47 23.32 -16.09
N LEU A 407 -0.51 22.23 -16.86
CA LEU A 407 -0.74 22.24 -18.30
C LEU A 407 -2.06 22.94 -18.67
N TRP A 408 -3.07 22.87 -17.81
CA TRP A 408 -4.34 23.58 -17.95
C TRP A 408 -4.72 24.18 -16.61
N ALA A 409 -5.13 25.44 -16.60
CA ALA A 409 -5.42 26.20 -15.39
C ALA A 409 -6.78 25.80 -14.80
N THR A 410 -6.90 24.59 -14.25
CA THR A 410 -8.07 24.12 -13.50
C THR A 410 -7.65 22.95 -12.60
N ARG A 411 -7.02 23.24 -11.46
CA ARG A 411 -6.89 22.26 -10.36
C ARG A 411 -8.25 22.13 -9.68
N THR A 412 -9.02 21.11 -10.06
CA THR A 412 -9.99 20.47 -9.14
C THR A 412 -9.80 18.97 -9.08
N THR A 413 -9.05 18.36 -10.00
CA THR A 413 -8.75 16.93 -9.93
C THR A 413 -7.32 16.74 -9.48
N ILE A 414 -7.15 16.64 -8.16
CA ILE A 414 -6.02 15.93 -7.57
C ILE A 414 -5.87 14.62 -8.34
N PHE A 415 -4.72 14.44 -8.98
CA PHE A 415 -4.31 13.17 -9.60
C PHE A 415 -4.59 12.05 -8.58
N ARG A 416 -5.69 11.33 -8.78
CA ARG A 416 -5.93 10.06 -8.13
C ARG A 416 -4.88 9.11 -8.70
N ILE A 417 -3.84 8.89 -7.91
CA ILE A 417 -2.85 7.84 -8.10
C ILE A 417 -3.61 6.52 -8.39
N ARG A 418 -3.67 6.12 -9.66
CA ARG A 418 -3.99 4.76 -10.10
C ARG A 418 -2.67 3.99 -10.09
N ILE A 419 -2.38 3.28 -8.99
CA ILE A 419 -1.42 2.15 -8.99
C ILE A 419 -2.15 0.91 -9.49
#